data_AF-A0A829NLT8-F1
#
_entry.id   AF-A0A829NLT8-F1
#
_cell.length_a   1.000
_cell.length_b   1.000
_cell.length_c   1.000
_cell.angle_alpha   90.00
_cell.angle_beta   90.00
_cell.angle_gamma   90.00
#
_symmetry.space_group_name_H-M   'P 1'
#
loop_
_entity.id
_entity.type
_entity.pdbx_description
1 polymer ?
#
loop_
_entity_poly.entity_id
_entity_poly.type
_entity_poly.pdbx_seq_one_letter_code
_entity_poly.pdbx_strand_id
1 'polypeptide(L)' 'MELSAVQPIANSPRDGGGFTLLFRGPRDAALPQAIYRFNGKSGAHEIFIVPIAADEAGRLYEAVFN' A
#
# COMPACT_ATOMS: atom_id res chain seq x y z
N MET A 1 -6.35 0.06 7.99
CA MET A 1 -6.20 0.62 6.63
C MET A 1 -7.01 -0.25 5.69
N GLU A 2 -7.53 0.32 4.61
CA GLU A 2 -8.33 -0.39 3.61
C GLU A 2 -7.70 -0.23 2.23
N LEU A 3 -7.73 -1.29 1.41
CA LEU A 3 -7.22 -1.26 0.04
C LEU A 3 -8.20 -0.46 -0.83
N SER A 4 -7.73 0.61 -1.46
CA SER A 4 -8.55 1.48 -2.32
C SER A 4 -8.32 1.22 -3.80
N ALA A 5 -7.12 0.82 -4.22
CA ALA A 5 -6.84 0.52 -5.62
C ALA A 5 -5.62 -0.40 -5.77
N VAL A 6 -5.56 -1.07 -6.93
CA VAL A 6 -4.39 -1.80 -7.43
C VAL A 6 -4.07 -1.24 -8.80
N GLN A 7 -2.82 -0.82 -9.03
CA GLN A 7 -2.41 -0.26 -10.32
C GLN A 7 -1.23 -1.05 -10.88
N PRO A 8 -1.25 -1.46 -12.16
CA PRO A 8 -0.11 -2.12 -12.78
C PRO A 8 1.03 -1.10 -12.98
N ILE A 9 2.27 -1.56 -12.80
CA ILE A 9 3.47 -0.80 -13.12
C ILE A 9 3.88 -1.14 -14.55
N ALA A 10 3.79 -0.16 -15.44
CA ALA A 10 4.29 -0.30 -16.80
C ALA A 10 5.81 -0.53 -16.79
N ASN A 11 6.29 -1.46 -17.63
CA ASN A 11 7.71 -1.81 -17.76
C ASN A 11 8.39 -2.25 -16.45
N SER A 12 7.65 -2.93 -15.57
CA SER A 12 8.25 -3.55 -14.39
C SER A 12 9.34 -4.56 -14.79
N PRO A 13 10.50 -4.58 -14.11
CA PRO A 13 11.56 -5.56 -14.33
C PRO A 13 11.24 -6.94 -13.75
N ARG A 14 10.20 -7.06 -12.92
CA ARG A 14 9.76 -8.34 -12.36
C ARG A 14 9.05 -9.18 -13.43
N ASP A 15 9.48 -10.44 -13.53
CA ASP A 15 8.79 -11.44 -14.34
C ASP A 15 7.34 -11.61 -13.86
N GLY A 16 6.40 -11.44 -14.79
CA GLY A 16 4.96 -11.42 -14.49
C GLY A 16 4.38 -10.02 -14.20
N GLY A 17 5.21 -8.98 -14.25
CA GLY A 17 4.82 -7.59 -14.05
C GLY A 17 4.83 -7.14 -12.59
N GLY A 18 4.77 -5.82 -12.42
CA GLY A 18 4.72 -5.15 -11.13
C GLY A 18 3.39 -4.46 -10.92
N PHE A 19 3.09 -4.14 -9.67
CA PHE A 19 1.89 -3.41 -9.29
C PHE A 19 2.11 -2.58 -8.04
N THR A 20 1.30 -1.54 -7.87
CA THR A 20 1.18 -0.78 -6.63
C THR A 20 -0.16 -1.08 -5.97
N LEU A 21 -0.16 -1.13 -4.65
CA LEU A 21 -1.36 -1.16 -3.83
C LEU A 21 -1.52 0.21 -3.19
N LEU A 22 -2.67 0.85 -3.41
CA LEU A 22 -3.04 2.08 -2.72
C LEU A 22 -3.99 1.77 -1.57
N PHE A 23 -3.69 2.32 -0.41
CA PHE A 23 -4.49 2.15 0.79
C PHE A 23 -4.97 3.50 1.33
N ARG A 24 -6.15 3.47 1.94
CA ARG A 24 -6.63 4.53 2.83
C ARG A 24 -6.36 4.15 4.27
N GLY A 25 -5.59 4.99 4.95
CA GLY A 25 -5.35 4.87 6.38
C GLY A 25 -6.31 5.70 7.22
N PRO A 26 -6.29 5.51 8.55
CA PRO A 26 -7.14 6.25 9.47
C PRO A 26 -6.91 7.76 9.35
N ARG A 27 -8.00 8.54 9.41
CA ARG A 27 -7.94 10.01 9.34
C ARG A 27 -7.15 10.61 10.51
N ASP A 28 -7.31 10.05 11.69
CA ASP A 28 -6.81 10.64 12.94
C ASP A 28 -5.40 10.18 13.34
N ALA A 29 -4.80 9.24 12.60
CA ALA A 29 -3.47 8.69 12.94
C ALA A 29 -2.53 8.66 11.73
N ALA A 30 -1.30 9.14 11.94
CA ALA A 30 -0.26 9.16 10.91
C ALA A 30 0.58 7.90 11.06
N LEU A 31 0.42 6.96 10.14
CA LEU A 31 1.33 5.84 10.07
C LEU A 31 2.65 6.29 9.42
N PRO A 32 3.81 6.13 10.07
CA PRO A 32 5.10 6.40 9.45
C PRO A 32 5.40 5.40 8.34
N GLN A 33 6.37 5.75 7.49
CA GLN A 33 6.93 4.81 6.53
C GLN A 33 7.60 3.65 7.27
N ALA A 34 7.06 2.44 7.14
CA ALA A 34 7.54 1.26 7.85
C ALA A 34 6.99 -0.04 7.24
N ILE A 35 7.48 -1.17 7.72
CA ILE A 35 6.91 -2.49 7.45
C ILE A 35 5.73 -2.71 8.41
N TYR A 36 4.58 -3.07 7.85
CA TYR A 36 3.37 -3.43 8.61
C TYR A 36 2.95 -4.85 8.30
N ARG A 37 2.42 -5.54 9.31
CA ARG A 37 1.86 -6.88 9.17
C ARG A 37 0.40 -6.80 8.74
N PHE A 38 0.09 -7.34 7.57
CA PHE A 38 -1.26 -7.50 7.04
C PHE A 38 -1.72 -8.94 7.19
N ASN A 39 -2.84 -9.17 7.86
CA ASN A 39 -3.45 -10.50 7.95
C ASN A 39 -4.45 -10.67 6.80
N GLY A 40 -4.10 -11.50 5.81
CA GLY A 40 -4.95 -11.83 4.68
C GLY A 40 -5.43 -13.28 4.70
N LYS A 41 -6.28 -13.64 3.74
CA LYS A 41 -6.79 -15.02 3.60
C LYS A 41 -5.68 -16.05 3.38
N SER A 42 -4.59 -15.65 2.72
CA SER A 42 -3.42 -16.50 2.46
C SER A 42 -2.38 -16.49 3.59
N GLY A 43 -2.69 -15.87 4.72
CA GLY A 43 -1.77 -15.72 5.85
C GLY A 43 -1.34 -14.27 6.07
N ALA A 44 -0.31 -14.11 6.90
CA ALA A 44 0.22 -12.80 7.24
C ALA A 44 1.36 -12.39 6.31
N HIS A 45 1.32 -11.14 5.86
CA HIS A 45 2.30 -10.55 4.96
C HIS A 45 2.95 -9.35 5.63
N GLU A 46 4.27 -9.23 5.54
CA GLU A 46 5.00 -8.04 5.94
C GLU A 46 5.18 -7.16 4.72
N ILE A 47 4.51 -6.01 4.72
CA ILE A 47 4.45 -5.10 3.57
C ILE A 47 5.04 -3.76 3.97
N PHE A 48 5.97 -3.26 3.17
CA PHE A 48 6.51 -1.91 3.33
C PHE A 48 5.49 -0.88 2.83
N ILE A 49 5.10 0.04 3.70
CA ILE A 49 4.07 1.05 3.43
C ILE A 49 4.69 2.43 3.48
N VAL A 50 4.40 3.25 2.48
CA VAL A 50 4.86 4.64 2.36
C VAL A 50 3.65 5.58 2.42
N PRO A 51 3.63 6.62 3.29
CA PRO A 51 2.63 7.68 3.20
C PRO A 51 2.92 8.55 1.98
N ILE A 52 1.92 8.76 1.11
CA ILE A 52 2.12 9.50 -0.16
C ILE A 52 1.31 10.80 -0.24
N ALA A 53 0.18 10.91 0.47
CA ALA A 53 -0.64 12.12 0.51
C ALA A 53 -1.61 12.12 1.69
N ALA A 54 -2.26 13.26 1.94
CA ALA A 54 -3.39 13.38 2.85
C ALA A 54 -4.46 14.30 2.22
N ASP A 55 -5.73 13.98 2.42
CA ASP A 55 -6.88 14.77 1.99
C ASP A 55 -8.01 14.72 3.03
N GLU A 56 -9.18 15.29 2.69
CA GLU A 56 -10.34 15.34 3.59
C GLU A 56 -10.86 13.95 3.99
N ALA A 57 -10.66 12.93 3.15
CA ALA A 57 -11.08 11.55 3.41
C ALA A 57 -10.07 10.77 4.26
N GLY A 58 -8.85 11.29 4.44
CA GLY A 58 -7.82 10.71 5.30
C GLY A 58 -6.45 10.67 4.62
N ARG A 59 -5.62 9.70 5.01
CA ARG A 59 -4.25 9.56 4.48
C ARG A 59 -4.16 8.47 3.43
N LEU A 60 -3.40 8.76 2.37
CA LEU A 60 -3.06 7.82 1.31
C LEU A 60 -1.71 7.18 1.56
N TYR A 61 -1.66 5.90 1.26
CA TYR A 61 -0.49 5.08 1.44
C TYR A 61 -0.27 4.18 0.24
N GLU A 62 0.98 3.84 -0.02
CA GLU A 62 1.37 2.99 -1.14
C GLU A 62 2.25 1.82 -0.67
N ALA A 63 2.07 0.68 -1.31
CA ALA A 63 3.04 -0.40 -1.34
C ALA A 63 3.38 -0.73 -2.80
N VAL A 64 4.66 -0.78 -3.14
CA VAL A 64 5.15 -1.03 -4.51
C VAL A 64 5.72 -2.44 -4.59
N PHE A 65 5.24 -3.23 -5.54
CA PHE A 65 5.74 -4.57 -5.86
C PHE A 65 6.26 -4.56 -7.29
N ASN A 66 7.55 -4.26 -7.45
CA ASN A 66 8.20 -4.10 -8.75
C ASN A 66 9.22 -5.21 -9.05
#